data_AF-A0A6C0F6Y9-F1
#
_entry.id   AF-A0A6C0F6Y9-F1
#
_cell.length_a   1.000
_cell.length_b   1.000
_cell.length_c   1.000
_cell.angle_alpha   90.00
_cell.angle_beta   90.00
_cell.angle_gamma   90.00
#
_symmetry.space_group_name_H-M   'P 1'
#
loop_
_entity.id
_entity.type
_entity.pdbx_description
1 polymer ?
#
loop_
_entity_poly.entity_id
_entity_poly.type
_entity_poly.pdbx_seq_one_letter_code
_entity_poly.pdbx_strand_id
1 'polypeptide(L)'
;MSEVKKLEKVDEKVAKMAVTKSETDLATEQFMAFISKIENPQIVLLRQKEVIQWLFGDLSFLPEIEKKNKRSDESKYKVLEDNWGRALMRIRRTDLKLDKQWTNKFGEHICEEIYILLGKVVTKPVKKKRFQPDSEVDDAILEAKAQTFYTSGTAGEKIMGVPVKYAEIPKLYGKPVKILCMGGAEKVCRENYGILPGAMCSPEKQEFLEFFRTRKFEYIGASDLLKSLSSSL
;
A
#
# COMPACT_ATOMS: atom_id res chain seq x y z
N MET A 1 -9.90 -56.09 6.28
CA MET A 1 -10.69 -54.82 6.30
C MET A 1 -9.87 -53.60 6.79
N SER A 2 -8.53 -53.62 6.72
CA SER A 2 -7.68 -52.68 7.48
C SER A 2 -6.48 -52.06 6.75
N GLU A 3 -6.32 -52.26 5.44
CA GLU A 3 -5.27 -51.56 4.65
C GLU A 3 -5.86 -50.64 3.57
N VAL A 4 -6.95 -51.05 2.91
CA VAL A 4 -7.64 -50.23 1.89
C VAL A 4 -8.17 -48.92 2.48
N LYS A 5 -8.78 -48.97 3.68
CA LYS A 5 -9.23 -47.77 4.42
C LYS A 5 -8.08 -46.86 4.90
N LYS A 6 -6.86 -47.38 4.96
CA LYS A 6 -5.66 -46.63 5.35
C LYS A 6 -5.08 -45.89 4.13
N LEU A 7 -5.10 -46.52 2.96
CA LEU A 7 -4.71 -45.90 1.69
C LEU A 7 -5.69 -44.81 1.24
N GLU A 8 -7.01 -45.05 1.33
CA GLU A 8 -8.03 -44.04 1.01
C GLU A 8 -7.93 -42.78 1.90
N LYS A 9 -7.59 -42.95 3.19
CA LYS A 9 -7.37 -41.83 4.12
C LYS A 9 -6.06 -41.07 3.88
N VAL A 10 -5.07 -41.70 3.25
CA VAL A 10 -3.83 -41.02 2.85
C VAL A 10 -4.08 -40.21 1.59
N ASP A 11 -4.80 -40.75 0.60
CA ASP A 11 -5.17 -40.03 -0.62
C ASP A 11 -6.12 -38.86 -0.35
N GLU A 12 -7.06 -38.98 0.59
CA GLU A 12 -7.94 -37.86 0.98
C GLU A 12 -7.19 -36.75 1.75
N LYS A 13 -6.09 -37.10 2.43
CA LYS A 13 -5.23 -36.17 3.17
C LYS A 13 -4.20 -35.50 2.25
N VAL A 14 -3.73 -36.20 1.22
CA VAL A 14 -2.88 -35.66 0.14
C VAL A 14 -3.72 -34.78 -0.79
N ALA A 15 -4.98 -35.13 -1.06
CA ALA A 15 -5.92 -34.28 -1.80
C ALA A 15 -6.33 -33.01 -1.02
N LYS A 16 -6.37 -33.06 0.32
CA LYS A 16 -6.53 -31.88 1.20
C LYS A 16 -5.23 -31.11 1.48
N MET A 17 -4.09 -31.58 0.96
CA MET A 17 -2.82 -30.86 0.94
C MET A 17 -2.60 -30.07 -0.36
N ALA A 18 -3.65 -29.86 -1.17
CA ALA A 18 -3.67 -28.70 -2.05
C ALA A 18 -3.58 -27.45 -1.16
N VAL A 19 -2.38 -26.90 -1.01
CA VAL A 19 -2.12 -25.66 -0.28
C VAL A 19 -3.02 -24.60 -0.90
N THR A 20 -4.13 -24.29 -0.23
CA THR A 20 -4.97 -23.15 -0.60
C THR A 20 -4.11 -21.92 -0.44
N LYS A 21 -3.79 -21.27 -1.56
CA LYS A 21 -3.07 -19.99 -1.57
C LYS A 21 -3.81 -19.00 -0.68
N SER A 22 -3.07 -18.20 0.09
CA SER A 22 -3.69 -17.16 0.90
C SER A 22 -4.42 -16.15 -0.02
N GLU A 23 -5.41 -15.43 0.51
CA GLU A 23 -6.12 -14.39 -0.27
C GLU A 23 -5.13 -13.36 -0.84
N THR A 24 -4.10 -13.01 -0.07
CA THR A 24 -3.04 -12.08 -0.46
C THR A 24 -2.15 -12.63 -1.57
N ASP A 25 -1.85 -13.93 -1.57
CA ASP A 25 -1.10 -14.57 -2.66
C ASP A 25 -1.90 -14.54 -3.96
N LEU A 26 -3.20 -14.86 -3.90
CA LEU A 26 -4.07 -14.83 -5.07
C LEU A 26 -4.20 -13.41 -5.63
N ALA A 27 -4.42 -12.42 -4.77
CA ALA A 27 -4.50 -11.01 -5.19
C ALA A 27 -3.18 -10.53 -5.82
N THR A 28 -2.04 -10.93 -5.26
CA THR A 28 -0.71 -10.64 -5.81
C THR A 28 -0.56 -11.25 -7.20
N GLU A 29 -0.87 -12.53 -7.36
CA GLU A 29 -0.77 -13.23 -8.65
C GLU A 29 -1.70 -12.63 -9.71
N GLN A 30 -2.94 -12.32 -9.33
CA GLN A 30 -3.90 -11.66 -10.22
C GLN A 30 -3.39 -10.30 -10.69
N PHE A 31 -2.88 -9.48 -9.77
CA PHE A 31 -2.33 -8.18 -10.14
C PHE A 31 -1.07 -8.31 -11.02
N MET A 32 -0.18 -9.25 -10.71
CA MET A 32 1.01 -9.51 -11.53
C MET A 32 0.63 -9.98 -12.94
N ALA A 33 -0.41 -10.82 -13.07
CA ALA A 33 -0.94 -11.22 -14.37
C ALA A 33 -1.55 -10.03 -15.14
N PHE A 34 -2.26 -9.13 -14.45
CA PHE A 34 -2.78 -7.90 -15.03
C PHE A 34 -1.67 -6.98 -15.54
N ILE A 35 -0.69 -6.63 -14.69
CA ILE A 35 0.36 -5.67 -15.06
C ILE A 35 1.31 -6.20 -16.14
N SER A 36 1.43 -7.53 -16.28
CA SER A 36 2.23 -8.15 -17.34
C SER A 36 1.74 -7.82 -18.76
N LYS A 37 0.45 -7.48 -18.91
CA LYS A 37 -0.18 -7.12 -20.19
C LYS A 37 -0.02 -5.64 -20.54
N ILE A 38 0.51 -4.83 -19.63
CA ILE A 38 0.62 -3.38 -19.79
C ILE A 38 2.05 -3.02 -20.12
N GLU A 39 2.26 -2.39 -21.27
CA GLU A 39 3.56 -1.88 -21.72
C GLU A 39 3.66 -0.37 -21.50
N ASN A 40 3.76 0.04 -20.24
CA ASN A 40 4.07 1.42 -19.89
C ASN A 40 5.43 1.49 -19.16
N PRO A 41 6.43 2.20 -19.71
CA PRO A 41 7.77 2.29 -19.13
C PRO A 41 7.82 3.15 -17.86
N GLN A 42 6.78 3.95 -17.58
CA GLN A 42 6.68 4.72 -16.35
C GLN A 42 6.35 3.82 -15.14
N ILE A 43 5.80 2.63 -15.37
CA ILE A 43 5.47 1.63 -14.35
C ILE A 43 6.70 0.75 -14.10
N VAL A 44 7.39 0.97 -12.98
CA VAL A 44 8.66 0.33 -12.64
C VAL A 44 8.55 -0.44 -11.33
N LEU A 45 8.07 0.21 -10.26
CA LEU A 45 7.99 -0.39 -8.94
C LEU A 45 6.87 -1.43 -8.87
N LEU A 46 5.70 -1.15 -9.45
CA LEU A 46 4.58 -2.11 -9.45
C LEU A 46 4.84 -3.37 -10.28
N ARG A 47 5.94 -3.43 -11.04
CA ARG A 47 6.39 -4.66 -11.72
C ARG A 47 7.20 -5.59 -10.83
N GLN A 48 7.61 -5.14 -9.66
CA GLN A 48 8.35 -5.94 -8.71
C GLN A 48 7.33 -6.68 -7.83
N LYS A 49 7.36 -8.01 -7.85
CA LYS A 49 6.37 -8.84 -7.13
C LYS A 49 6.35 -8.49 -5.63
N GLU A 50 7.52 -8.23 -5.06
CA GLU A 50 7.72 -7.90 -3.66
C GLU A 50 7.04 -6.57 -3.28
N VAL A 51 6.93 -5.62 -4.21
CA VAL A 51 6.18 -4.36 -3.99
C VAL A 51 4.70 -4.66 -3.86
N ILE A 52 4.18 -5.54 -4.70
CA ILE A 52 2.76 -5.93 -4.68
C ILE A 52 2.45 -6.71 -3.39
N GLN A 53 3.32 -7.65 -3.01
CA GLN A 53 3.22 -8.34 -1.72
C GLN A 53 3.20 -7.33 -0.57
N TRP A 54 4.15 -6.37 -0.55
CA TRP A 54 4.21 -5.33 0.47
C TRP A 54 2.96 -4.45 0.53
N LEU A 55 2.36 -4.10 -0.62
CA LEU A 55 1.11 -3.32 -0.68
C LEU A 55 -0.09 -4.12 -0.16
N PHE A 56 -0.08 -5.45 -0.29
CA PHE A 56 -1.09 -6.34 0.29
C PHE A 56 -0.79 -6.76 1.74
N GLY A 57 0.32 -6.32 2.32
CA GLY A 57 0.72 -6.69 3.68
C GLY A 57 1.37 -8.05 3.81
N ASP A 58 1.74 -8.68 2.70
CA ASP A 58 2.57 -9.87 2.68
C ASP A 58 4.06 -9.48 2.73
N LEU A 59 4.75 -9.96 3.77
CA LEU A 59 6.18 -9.71 4.01
C LEU A 59 7.03 -10.97 3.82
N SER A 60 6.48 -12.02 3.21
CA SER A 60 7.16 -13.30 2.97
C SER A 60 8.42 -13.18 2.10
N PHE A 61 8.57 -12.08 1.34
CA PHE A 61 9.79 -11.79 0.58
C PHE A 61 10.97 -11.35 1.45
N LEU A 62 10.75 -10.98 2.71
CA LEU A 62 11.84 -10.64 3.63
C LEU A 62 12.53 -11.93 4.12
N PRO A 63 13.88 -11.92 4.26
CA PRO A 63 14.59 -13.06 4.81
C PRO A 63 14.08 -13.45 6.20
N GLU A 64 14.01 -14.75 6.46
CA GLU A 64 13.72 -15.26 7.80
C GLU A 64 14.83 -14.85 8.78
N ILE A 65 14.43 -14.56 10.02
CA ILE A 65 15.36 -14.28 11.11
C ILE A 65 15.20 -15.32 12.19
N GLU A 66 16.31 -15.59 12.89
CA GLU A 66 16.24 -16.27 14.18
C GLU A 66 15.47 -15.39 15.18
N LYS A 67 14.29 -15.86 15.56
CA LYS A 67 13.37 -15.17 16.48
C LYS A 67 13.89 -15.26 17.91
N LYS A 68 13.86 -14.14 18.62
CA LYS A 68 14.28 -14.07 20.03
C LYS A 68 13.21 -13.44 20.91
N ASN A 69 12.78 -12.23 20.57
CA ASN A 69 11.68 -11.55 21.24
C ASN A 69 11.12 -10.48 20.30
N LYS A 70 9.85 -10.11 20.51
CA LYS A 70 9.12 -9.17 19.65
C LYS A 70 9.91 -7.91 19.31
N ARG A 71 10.47 -7.22 20.32
CA ARG A 71 11.19 -5.95 20.10
C ARG A 71 12.46 -6.13 19.26
N SER A 72 13.26 -7.14 19.59
CA SER A 72 14.46 -7.48 18.82
C SER A 72 14.11 -7.89 17.39
N ASP A 73 13.06 -8.68 17.23
CA ASP A 73 12.63 -9.24 15.95
C ASP A 73 12.10 -8.13 15.04
N GLU A 74 11.22 -7.25 15.55
CA GLU A 74 10.73 -6.07 14.83
C GLU A 74 11.86 -5.14 14.42
N SER A 75 12.86 -4.92 15.29
CA SER A 75 14.03 -4.09 14.93
C SER A 75 14.86 -4.70 13.80
N LYS A 76 15.04 -6.03 13.79
CA LYS A 76 15.76 -6.73 12.71
C LYS A 76 14.99 -6.67 11.41
N TYR A 77 13.69 -6.98 11.44
CA TYR A 77 12.86 -6.91 10.24
C TYR A 77 12.74 -5.49 9.70
N LYS A 78 12.72 -4.46 10.55
CA LYS A 78 12.78 -3.08 10.10
C LYS A 78 14.03 -2.81 9.26
N VAL A 79 15.19 -3.30 9.69
CA VAL A 79 16.44 -3.13 8.93
C VAL A 79 16.36 -3.87 7.59
N LEU A 80 15.79 -5.08 7.56
CA LEU A 80 15.58 -5.84 6.33
C LEU A 80 14.64 -5.10 5.36
N GLU A 81 13.51 -4.60 5.86
CA GLU A 81 12.54 -3.83 5.08
C GLU A 81 13.15 -2.51 4.56
N ASP A 82 13.92 -1.80 5.38
CA ASP A 82 14.63 -0.58 4.97
C ASP A 82 15.66 -0.86 3.88
N ASN A 83 16.41 -1.97 3.98
CA ASN A 83 17.39 -2.36 2.97
C ASN A 83 16.71 -2.74 1.65
N TRP A 84 15.63 -3.51 1.71
CA TRP A 84 14.82 -3.87 0.56
C TRP A 84 14.25 -2.64 -0.14
N GLY A 85 13.56 -1.76 0.60
CA GLY A 85 12.95 -0.56 0.04
C GLY A 85 13.98 0.39 -0.60
N ARG A 86 15.15 0.53 0.00
CA ARG A 86 16.27 1.29 -0.58
C ARG A 86 16.85 0.65 -1.83
N ALA A 87 16.92 -0.67 -1.91
CA ALA A 87 17.37 -1.36 -3.12
C ALA A 87 16.42 -1.11 -4.28
N LEU A 88 15.11 -1.23 -4.06
CA LEU A 88 14.10 -0.94 -5.08
C LEU A 88 14.08 0.52 -5.52
N MET A 89 14.25 1.46 -4.57
CA MET A 89 14.35 2.88 -4.92
C MET A 89 15.50 3.17 -5.88
N ARG A 90 16.62 2.44 -5.81
CA ARG A 90 17.73 2.61 -6.75
C ARG A 90 17.40 2.16 -8.17
N ILE A 91 16.45 1.23 -8.34
CA ILE A 91 15.94 0.84 -9.67
C ILE A 91 15.20 2.01 -10.32
N ARG A 92 14.37 2.72 -9.54
CA ARG A 92 13.55 3.83 -10.04
C ARG A 92 14.29 5.18 -10.08
N ARG A 93 15.17 5.44 -9.12
CA ARG A 93 15.86 6.72 -8.91
C ARG A 93 17.31 6.49 -8.48
N THR A 94 18.16 6.17 -9.45
CA THR A 94 19.61 5.97 -9.24
C THR A 94 20.32 7.23 -8.70
N ASP A 95 19.73 8.40 -8.90
CA ASP A 95 20.25 9.71 -8.50
C ASP A 95 20.00 10.06 -7.01
N LEU A 96 19.06 9.39 -6.35
CA LEU A 96 18.67 9.75 -4.99
C LEU A 96 19.68 9.25 -3.94
N LYS A 97 20.12 10.16 -3.08
CA LYS A 97 20.77 9.81 -1.81
C LYS A 97 19.70 9.33 -0.82
N LEU A 98 19.74 8.05 -0.49
CA LEU A 98 18.76 7.39 0.40
C LEU A 98 19.20 7.39 1.86
N ASP A 99 19.79 8.50 2.31
CA ASP A 99 20.29 8.72 3.66
C ASP A 99 19.16 8.99 4.69
N LYS A 100 17.93 9.22 4.22
CA LYS A 100 16.73 9.51 5.03
C LYS A 100 15.64 8.42 4.90
N GLN A 101 14.43 8.74 5.35
CA GLN A 101 13.22 7.92 5.23
C GLN A 101 12.85 7.72 3.75
N TRP A 102 13.11 6.51 3.24
CA TRP A 102 12.89 6.14 1.84
C TRP A 102 11.41 6.05 1.46
N THR A 103 10.53 5.79 2.42
CA THR A 103 9.10 5.56 2.16
C THR A 103 8.39 6.76 1.55
N ASN A 104 8.85 7.99 1.77
CA ASN A 104 8.22 9.17 1.19
C ASN A 104 8.27 9.12 -0.34
N LYS A 105 9.48 9.04 -0.92
CA LYS A 105 9.64 8.98 -2.38
C LYS A 105 9.15 7.68 -2.98
N PHE A 106 9.27 6.59 -2.24
CA PHE A 106 8.72 5.31 -2.67
C PHE A 106 7.20 5.36 -2.78
N GLY A 107 6.52 5.92 -1.78
CA GLY A 107 5.07 6.11 -1.79
C GLY A 107 4.60 7.10 -2.86
N GLU A 108 5.31 8.22 -3.05
CA GLU A 108 5.03 9.17 -4.15
C GLU A 108 5.05 8.45 -5.51
N HIS A 109 6.10 7.67 -5.80
CA HIS A 109 6.23 6.95 -7.07
C HIS A 109 5.19 5.83 -7.24
N ILE A 110 4.88 5.06 -6.19
CA ILE A 110 3.81 4.07 -6.26
C ILE A 110 2.46 4.74 -6.52
N CYS A 111 2.19 5.88 -5.87
CA CYS A 111 0.97 6.65 -6.09
C CYS A 111 0.85 7.12 -7.55
N GLU A 112 1.94 7.65 -8.12
CA GLU A 112 2.02 8.00 -9.54
C GLU A 112 1.70 6.77 -10.44
N GLU A 113 2.38 5.65 -10.20
CA GLU A 113 2.21 4.44 -11.00
C GLU A 113 0.78 3.87 -10.93
N ILE A 114 0.15 3.86 -9.75
CA ILE A 114 -1.25 3.42 -9.59
C ILE A 114 -2.19 4.31 -10.41
N TYR A 115 -2.02 5.64 -10.37
CA TYR A 115 -2.90 6.54 -11.13
C TYR A 115 -2.65 6.50 -12.64
N ILE A 116 -1.42 6.22 -13.08
CA ILE A 116 -1.14 5.92 -14.49
C ILE A 116 -1.89 4.65 -14.93
N LEU A 117 -1.93 3.60 -14.11
CA LEU A 117 -2.70 2.38 -14.39
C LEU A 117 -4.21 2.64 -14.41
N LEU A 118 -4.70 3.63 -13.67
CA LEU A 118 -6.09 4.12 -13.75
C LEU A 118 -6.36 5.00 -14.99
N GLY A 119 -5.41 5.10 -15.93
CA GLY A 119 -5.54 5.87 -17.17
C GLY A 119 -5.39 7.37 -16.98
N LYS A 120 -4.85 7.83 -15.84
CA LYS A 120 -4.65 9.25 -15.56
C LYS A 120 -3.29 9.74 -16.01
N VAL A 121 -3.23 11.01 -16.42
CA VAL A 121 -1.96 11.72 -16.64
C VAL A 121 -1.53 12.34 -15.32
N VAL A 122 -0.43 11.85 -14.76
CA VAL A 122 0.09 12.32 -13.48
C VAL A 122 1.15 13.40 -13.70
N THR A 123 1.02 14.51 -12.98
CA THR A 123 1.90 15.67 -13.07
C THR A 123 2.33 16.14 -11.68
N LYS A 124 3.44 16.88 -11.60
CA LYS A 124 3.82 17.56 -10.36
C LYS A 124 3.00 18.84 -10.21
N PRO A 125 2.27 19.05 -9.11
CA PRO A 125 1.48 20.26 -8.93
C PRO A 125 2.36 21.51 -8.89
N VAL A 126 1.87 22.58 -9.52
CA VAL A 126 2.47 23.91 -9.38
C VAL A 126 2.27 24.40 -7.95
N LYS A 127 3.35 24.84 -7.31
CA LYS A 127 3.29 25.34 -5.92
C LYS A 127 2.34 26.54 -5.82
N LYS A 128 1.36 26.44 -4.91
CA LYS A 128 0.41 27.51 -4.58
C LYS A 128 0.53 27.89 -3.11
N LYS A 129 0.84 29.16 -2.83
CA LYS A 129 1.22 29.64 -1.49
C LYS A 129 2.35 28.77 -0.89
N ARG A 130 2.14 28.24 0.31
CA ARG A 130 3.08 27.33 1.01
C ARG A 130 2.96 25.86 0.60
N PHE A 131 2.01 25.52 -0.27
CA PHE A 131 1.66 24.14 -0.56
C PHE A 131 2.14 23.67 -1.92
N GLN A 132 2.71 22.47 -1.93
CA GLN A 132 2.98 21.70 -3.13
C GLN A 132 2.71 20.23 -2.80
N PRO A 133 1.51 19.71 -3.13
CA PRO A 133 1.16 18.32 -2.93
C PRO A 133 2.11 17.35 -3.67
N ASP A 134 1.95 16.06 -3.39
CA ASP A 134 2.79 15.02 -3.98
C ASP A 134 2.59 14.95 -5.49
N SER A 135 1.36 14.72 -5.94
CA SER A 135 1.01 14.59 -7.36
C SER A 135 -0.34 15.23 -7.69
N GLU A 136 -0.58 15.49 -8.97
CA GLU A 136 -1.82 16.04 -9.50
C GLU A 136 -2.25 15.27 -10.75
N VAL A 137 -3.53 14.94 -10.82
CA VAL A 137 -4.22 14.41 -12.01
C VAL A 137 -5.31 15.39 -12.44
N ASP A 138 -5.99 15.12 -13.55
CA ASP A 138 -7.05 15.96 -14.11
C ASP A 138 -8.15 16.33 -13.09
N ASP A 139 -8.57 15.37 -12.28
CA ASP A 139 -9.72 15.49 -11.38
C ASP A 139 -9.36 15.51 -9.88
N ALA A 140 -8.09 15.38 -9.50
CA ALA A 140 -7.69 15.27 -8.10
C ALA A 140 -6.26 15.77 -7.82
N ILE A 141 -6.05 16.17 -6.57
CA ILE A 141 -4.74 16.26 -5.93
C ILE A 141 -4.49 14.95 -5.18
N LEU A 142 -3.27 14.43 -5.26
CA LEU A 142 -2.88 13.18 -4.63
C LEU A 142 -1.89 13.47 -3.49
N GLU A 143 -2.12 12.87 -2.34
CA GLU A 143 -1.20 12.85 -1.20
C GLU A 143 -0.87 11.39 -0.87
N ALA A 144 0.41 11.03 -0.98
CA ALA A 144 0.90 9.71 -0.67
C ALA A 144 1.19 9.56 0.84
N LYS A 145 0.77 8.42 1.39
CA LYS A 145 1.06 8.03 2.78
C LYS A 145 1.55 6.59 2.81
N ALA A 146 2.88 6.44 2.79
CA ALA A 146 3.56 5.17 2.91
C ALA A 146 4.39 5.11 4.20
N GLN A 147 4.32 3.98 4.89
CA GLN A 147 5.07 3.67 6.10
C GLN A 147 5.49 2.20 6.07
N THR A 148 6.64 1.90 6.68
CA THR A 148 7.13 0.52 6.81
C THR A 148 6.28 -0.26 7.84
N PHE A 149 6.17 -1.58 7.72
CA PHE A 149 5.37 -2.40 8.65
C PHE A 149 5.95 -2.45 10.07
N TYR A 150 7.27 -2.26 10.19
CA TYR A 150 7.99 -2.25 11.46
C TYR A 150 8.29 -0.85 12.01
N THR A 151 7.63 0.19 11.48
CA THR A 151 7.72 1.54 12.06
C THR A 151 6.83 1.64 13.29
N SER A 152 7.42 1.81 14.46
CA SER A 152 6.73 1.97 15.74
C SER A 152 6.39 3.43 16.09
N GLY A 153 5.50 3.61 17.06
CA GLY A 153 5.19 4.93 17.65
C GLY A 153 4.12 5.70 16.89
N THR A 154 4.13 7.02 17.01
CA THR A 154 3.06 7.92 16.54
C THR A 154 3.26 8.42 15.11
N ALA A 155 4.22 7.86 14.37
CA ALA A 155 4.54 8.31 13.01
C ALA A 155 3.33 8.27 12.08
N GLY A 156 2.51 7.21 12.19
CA GLY A 156 1.29 7.01 11.40
C GLY A 156 0.13 7.95 11.77
N GLU A 157 0.12 8.52 12.98
CA GLU A 157 -1.01 9.37 13.43
C GLU A 157 -1.14 10.64 12.59
N LYS A 158 -0.05 11.09 12.00
CA LYS A 158 -0.01 12.25 11.08
C LYS A 158 -0.90 12.05 9.84
N ILE A 159 -1.22 10.80 9.48
CA ILE A 159 -2.12 10.50 8.36
C ILE A 159 -3.51 11.08 8.62
N MET A 160 -4.03 10.95 9.84
CA MET A 160 -5.36 11.45 10.22
C MET A 160 -5.45 12.99 10.17
N GLY A 161 -4.31 13.66 10.35
CA GLY A 161 -4.21 15.13 10.32
C GLY A 161 -4.16 15.74 8.93
N VAL A 162 -4.15 14.93 7.85
CA VAL A 162 -4.00 15.42 6.47
C VAL A 162 -5.12 16.41 6.07
N PRO A 163 -6.43 16.12 6.28
CA PRO A 163 -7.51 17.07 5.97
C PRO A 163 -7.38 18.40 6.73
N VAL A 164 -6.88 18.37 7.97
CA VAL A 164 -6.69 19.58 8.79
C VAL A 164 -5.49 20.38 8.29
N LYS A 165 -4.35 19.73 8.08
CA LYS A 165 -3.11 20.36 7.59
C LYS A 165 -3.31 21.04 6.23
N TYR A 166 -4.10 20.41 5.37
CA TYR A 166 -4.26 20.79 3.97
C TYR A 166 -5.64 21.36 3.65
N ALA A 167 -6.42 21.81 4.63
CA ALA A 167 -7.80 22.29 4.45
C ALA A 167 -7.98 23.34 3.34
N GLU A 168 -6.93 24.10 3.00
CA GLU A 168 -6.93 25.09 1.92
C GLU A 168 -6.77 24.48 0.51
N ILE A 169 -6.19 23.27 0.37
CA ILE A 169 -5.81 22.66 -0.91
C ILE A 169 -7.00 22.54 -1.87
N PRO A 170 -8.17 22.00 -1.48
CA PRO A 170 -9.25 21.82 -2.44
C PRO A 170 -9.73 23.12 -3.07
N LYS A 171 -9.68 24.22 -2.32
CA LYS A 171 -9.99 25.56 -2.83
C LYS A 171 -8.86 26.11 -3.70
N LEU A 172 -7.60 25.96 -3.30
CA LEU A 172 -6.44 26.48 -4.04
C LEU A 172 -6.24 25.80 -5.40
N TYR A 173 -6.48 24.49 -5.46
CA TYR A 173 -6.30 23.70 -6.67
C TYR A 173 -7.59 23.44 -7.44
N GLY A 174 -8.76 23.71 -6.83
CA GLY A 174 -10.06 23.47 -7.45
C GLY A 174 -10.45 21.99 -7.52
N LYS A 175 -9.69 21.10 -6.86
CA LYS A 175 -9.77 19.64 -6.99
C LYS A 175 -9.89 18.97 -5.62
N PRO A 176 -10.60 17.85 -5.48
CA PRO A 176 -10.53 17.02 -4.27
C PRO A 176 -9.12 16.52 -3.99
N VAL A 177 -8.84 16.17 -2.74
CA VAL A 177 -7.61 15.55 -2.29
C VAL A 177 -7.86 14.08 -1.99
N LYS A 178 -7.14 13.20 -2.67
CA LYS A 178 -7.13 11.76 -2.46
C LYS A 178 -5.88 11.40 -1.66
N ILE A 179 -6.07 10.77 -0.50
CA ILE A 179 -5.02 10.41 0.44
C ILE A 179 -4.80 8.91 0.31
N LEU A 180 -3.74 8.52 -0.39
CA LEU A 180 -3.46 7.13 -0.69
C LEU A 180 -2.59 6.51 0.41
N CYS A 181 -3.16 5.62 1.19
CA CYS A 181 -2.48 4.88 2.25
C CYS A 181 -1.87 3.58 1.67
N MET A 182 -0.60 3.31 1.97
CA MET A 182 0.18 2.21 1.39
C MET A 182 1.02 1.46 2.43
N GLY A 183 1.13 0.14 2.26
CA GLY A 183 1.95 -0.72 3.11
C GLY A 183 1.56 -0.63 4.59
N GLY A 184 2.54 -0.44 5.46
CA GLY A 184 2.31 -0.30 6.91
C GLY A 184 1.35 0.84 7.27
N ALA A 185 1.31 1.92 6.47
CA ALA A 185 0.36 3.02 6.68
C ALA A 185 -1.08 2.58 6.43
N GLU A 186 -1.32 1.79 5.38
CA GLU A 186 -2.64 1.24 5.10
C GLU A 186 -3.10 0.30 6.22
N LYS A 187 -2.20 -0.58 6.68
CA LYS A 187 -2.45 -1.52 7.78
C LYS A 187 -2.93 -0.80 9.03
N VAL A 188 -2.19 0.20 9.52
CA VAL A 188 -2.60 0.95 10.73
C VAL A 188 -3.87 1.76 10.51
N CYS A 189 -4.12 2.25 9.28
CA CYS A 189 -5.35 2.95 8.94
C CYS A 189 -6.58 2.05 9.03
N ARG A 190 -6.44 0.76 8.65
CA ARG A 190 -7.51 -0.26 8.74
C ARG A 190 -7.68 -0.83 10.14
N GLU A 191 -6.57 -1.20 10.79
CA GLU A 191 -6.57 -2.02 12.00
C GLU A 191 -6.54 -1.21 13.31
N ASN A 192 -6.20 0.08 13.25
CA ASN A 192 -6.07 0.89 14.46
C ASN A 192 -6.92 2.17 14.34
N TYR A 193 -6.68 2.95 13.28
CA TYR A 193 -7.30 4.27 13.16
C TYR A 193 -8.75 4.18 12.67
N GLY A 194 -9.09 3.20 11.85
CA GLY A 194 -10.45 3.06 11.29
C GLY A 194 -10.81 4.18 10.33
N ILE A 195 -9.83 4.72 9.60
CA ILE A 195 -10.04 5.75 8.57
C ILE A 195 -10.14 5.16 7.16
N LEU A 196 -10.05 3.83 7.06
CA LEU A 196 -10.34 3.03 5.88
C LEU A 196 -11.44 2.00 6.22
N PRO A 197 -12.20 1.50 5.24
CA PRO A 197 -13.20 0.45 5.47
C PRO A 197 -12.58 -0.79 6.16
N GLY A 198 -13.27 -1.28 7.18
CA GLY A 198 -12.84 -2.44 7.99
C GLY A 198 -13.47 -2.44 9.38
N ALA A 199 -13.17 -3.47 10.18
CA ALA A 199 -13.78 -3.70 11.49
C ALA A 199 -13.59 -2.54 12.49
N MET A 200 -12.56 -1.72 12.32
CA MET A 200 -12.25 -0.60 13.21
C MET A 200 -12.88 0.74 12.80
N CYS A 201 -13.57 0.77 11.66
CA CYS A 201 -14.31 1.94 11.17
C CYS A 201 -15.71 1.98 11.82
N SER A 202 -15.74 2.44 13.07
CA SER A 202 -16.99 2.58 13.84
C SER A 202 -17.92 3.65 13.24
N PRO A 203 -19.22 3.65 13.58
CA PRO A 203 -20.16 4.68 13.13
C PRO A 203 -19.67 6.12 13.40
N GLU A 204 -19.08 6.38 14.57
CA GLU A 204 -18.55 7.69 14.92
C GLU A 204 -17.38 8.10 14.01
N LYS A 205 -16.53 7.14 13.62
CA LYS A 205 -15.45 7.41 12.65
C LYS A 205 -16.01 7.67 11.26
N GLN A 206 -17.08 6.99 10.87
CA GLN A 206 -17.75 7.25 9.59
C GLN A 206 -18.31 8.68 9.51
N GLU A 207 -18.81 9.24 10.61
CA GLU A 207 -19.23 10.65 10.66
C GLU A 207 -18.07 11.61 10.35
N PHE A 208 -16.89 11.37 10.93
CA PHE A 208 -15.69 12.17 10.61
C PHE A 208 -15.26 12.01 9.15
N LEU A 209 -15.30 10.78 8.61
CA LEU A 209 -14.95 10.51 7.22
C LEU A 209 -15.93 11.18 6.24
N GLU A 210 -17.22 11.15 6.55
CA GLU A 210 -18.24 11.85 5.77
C GLU A 210 -18.03 13.36 5.84
N PHE A 211 -17.77 13.91 7.02
CA PHE A 211 -17.40 15.31 7.16
C PHE A 211 -16.20 15.67 6.26
N PHE A 212 -15.13 14.88 6.26
CA PHE A 212 -13.98 15.11 5.38
C PHE A 212 -14.34 14.99 3.89
N ARG A 213 -15.22 14.07 3.51
CA ARG A 213 -15.74 13.94 2.15
C ARG A 213 -16.50 15.18 1.70
N THR A 214 -17.34 15.78 2.56
CA THR A 214 -18.00 17.07 2.27
C THR A 214 -16.99 18.21 2.06
N ARG A 215 -15.78 18.08 2.62
CA ARG A 215 -14.65 19.00 2.44
C ARG A 215 -13.70 18.59 1.32
N LYS A 216 -14.11 17.64 0.47
CA LYS A 216 -13.36 17.12 -0.68
C LYS A 216 -12.05 16.40 -0.32
N PHE A 217 -12.01 15.71 0.82
CA PHE A 217 -10.93 14.80 1.20
C PHE A 217 -11.42 13.36 1.26
N GLU A 218 -10.59 12.43 0.82
CA GLU A 218 -10.91 11.01 0.85
C GLU A 218 -9.66 10.17 1.12
N TYR A 219 -9.76 9.24 2.08
CA TYR A 219 -8.73 8.23 2.33
C TYR A 219 -8.99 6.99 1.47
N ILE A 220 -7.94 6.46 0.85
CA ILE A 220 -8.01 5.30 -0.05
C ILE A 220 -6.92 4.32 0.34
N GLY A 221 -7.25 3.03 0.43
CA GLY A 221 -6.25 1.97 0.51
C GLY A 221 -5.69 1.65 -0.86
N ALA A 222 -4.36 1.61 -1.00
CA ALA A 222 -3.74 1.20 -2.26
C ALA A 222 -4.13 -0.23 -2.64
N SER A 223 -4.24 -1.13 -1.66
CA SER A 223 -4.67 -2.51 -1.94
C SER A 223 -6.09 -2.58 -2.56
N ASP A 224 -7.00 -1.66 -2.22
CA ASP A 224 -8.34 -1.60 -2.82
C ASP A 224 -8.25 -1.23 -4.31
N LEU A 225 -7.40 -0.26 -4.65
CA LEU A 225 -7.17 0.15 -6.04
C LEU A 225 -6.53 -0.97 -6.85
N LEU A 226 -5.54 -1.68 -6.28
CA LEU A 226 -4.91 -2.81 -6.96
C LEU A 226 -5.92 -3.94 -7.23
N LYS A 227 -6.75 -4.30 -6.25
CA LYS A 227 -7.83 -5.27 -6.43
C LYS A 227 -8.82 -4.84 -7.51
N SER A 228 -9.21 -3.57 -7.54
CA SER A 228 -10.10 -3.04 -8.57
C SER A 228 -9.50 -3.13 -9.97
N LEU A 229 -8.20 -2.82 -10.12
CA LEU A 229 -7.49 -2.88 -11.39
C LEU A 229 -7.40 -4.34 -11.90
N SER A 230 -7.06 -5.29 -11.03
CA SER A 230 -6.89 -6.69 -11.42
C SER A 230 -8.20 -7.46 -11.58
N SER A 231 -9.30 -6.98 -10.98
CA SER A 231 -10.65 -7.57 -11.12
C SER A 231 -11.37 -7.15 -12.40
N SER A 232 -10.80 -6.20 -13.16
CA SER A 232 -11.35 -5.74 -14.44
C SER A 232 -10.91 -6.59 -15.64
N LEU A 233 -10.31 -7.77 -15.36
CA LEU A 233 -9.99 -8.84 -16.32
C LEU A 233 -11.11 -9.88 -16.36
#